data_AF-W6W279-F1
#
_entry.id   AF-W6W279-F1
#
_cell.length_a   1.000
_cell.length_b   1.000
_cell.length_c   1.000
_cell.angle_alpha   90.00
_cell.angle_beta   90.00
_cell.angle_gamma   90.00
#
_symmetry.space_group_name_H-M   'P 1'
#
loop_
_entity.id
_entity.type
_entity.pdbx_description
1 polymer ?
#
loop_
_entity_poly.entity_id
_entity_poly.type
_entity_poly.pdbx_seq_one_letter_code
_entity_poly.pdbx_strand_id
1 'polypeptide(L)'
;MTGLRTGTFARALLIPALGEAKEIRMEPRFTREPISTWIKRLLPDAFDEPVEHVAVLYEGERRDMFVGETSNINGRHIRNVRATEIYRNNMMTQRPAMDPEELPPICGPAILFPDEIIWK
;
A
#
# COMPACT_ATOMS: atom_id res chain seq x y z
N MET A 1 13.99 -35.63 -7.56
CA MET A 1 13.40 -34.68 -8.52
C MET A 1 12.81 -33.53 -7.74
N THR A 2 13.60 -32.48 -7.53
CA THR A 2 13.21 -31.29 -6.80
C THR A 2 12.44 -30.40 -7.77
N GLY A 3 11.12 -30.39 -7.66
CA GLY A 3 10.30 -29.49 -8.46
C GLY A 3 10.68 -28.06 -8.13
N LEU A 4 11.31 -27.37 -9.08
CA LEU A 4 11.38 -25.91 -9.09
C LEU A 4 9.95 -25.41 -9.01
N ARG A 5 9.52 -24.92 -7.84
CA ARG A 5 8.34 -24.05 -7.76
C ARG A 5 8.70 -22.83 -8.61
N THR A 6 8.11 -22.73 -9.79
CA THR A 6 8.05 -21.49 -10.57
C THR A 6 7.69 -20.38 -9.60
N GLY A 7 8.60 -19.40 -9.48
CA GLY A 7 8.56 -18.38 -8.42
C GLY A 7 7.21 -17.70 -8.38
N THR A 8 6.52 -17.79 -7.24
CA THR A 8 5.28 -17.06 -7.01
C THR A 8 5.66 -15.59 -6.88
N PHE A 9 5.37 -14.80 -7.92
CA PHE A 9 5.52 -13.35 -7.87
C PHE A 9 4.55 -12.78 -6.84
N ALA A 10 5.01 -11.82 -6.03
CA ALA A 10 4.08 -11.02 -5.24
C ALA A 10 3.50 -9.94 -6.15
N ARG A 11 2.18 -9.82 -6.18
CA ARG A 11 1.49 -8.72 -6.86
C ARG A 11 1.41 -7.53 -5.92
N ALA A 12 1.70 -6.34 -6.45
CA ALA A 12 1.40 -5.08 -5.80
C ALA A 12 0.66 -4.15 -6.76
N LEU A 13 -0.12 -3.22 -6.22
CA LEU A 13 -0.79 -2.17 -6.98
C LEU A 13 -0.20 -0.82 -6.56
N LEU A 14 0.46 -0.14 -7.50
CA LEU A 14 0.78 1.28 -7.34
C LEU A 14 -0.47 2.09 -7.66
N ILE A 15 -0.99 2.76 -6.65
CA ILE A 15 -2.13 3.67 -6.74
C ILE A 15 -1.54 5.08 -6.74
N PRO A 16 -1.31 5.73 -7.90
CA PRO A 16 -0.81 7.08 -7.93
C PRO A 16 -1.84 8.05 -7.35
N ALA A 17 -1.39 9.21 -6.86
CA ALA A 17 -2.30 10.25 -6.39
C ALA A 17 -3.25 10.74 -7.51
N LEU A 18 -2.76 10.73 -8.76
CA LEU A 18 -3.52 11.06 -9.97
C LEU A 18 -3.31 9.98 -11.04
N GLY A 19 -4.39 9.64 -11.75
CA GLY A 19 -4.38 8.66 -12.83
C GLY A 19 -4.69 7.24 -12.37
N GLU A 20 -4.43 6.27 -13.24
CA GLU A 20 -4.82 4.90 -13.02
C GLU A 20 -3.82 4.09 -12.20
N ALA A 21 -4.36 3.13 -11.44
CA ALA A 21 -3.55 2.16 -10.70
C ALA A 21 -2.77 1.28 -11.68
N LYS A 22 -1.54 0.96 -11.32
CA LYS A 22 -0.64 0.13 -12.11
C LYS A 22 -0.31 -1.12 -11.33
N GLU A 23 -0.47 -2.28 -11.98
CA GLU A 23 0.03 -3.53 -11.43
C GLU A 23 1.56 -3.57 -11.51
N ILE A 24 2.17 -3.96 -10.40
CA ILE A 24 3.60 -4.24 -10.30
C ILE A 24 3.74 -5.71 -9.94
N ARG A 25 4.47 -6.44 -10.78
CA ARG A 25 4.85 -7.82 -10.50
C ARG A 25 6.24 -7.84 -9.91
N MET A 26 6.36 -8.55 -8.80
CA MET A 26 7.57 -8.48 -8.00
C MET A 26 8.12 -9.87 -7.84
N GLU A 27 9.40 -10.02 -8.19
CA GLU A 27 10.12 -11.27 -8.03
C GLU A 27 10.06 -11.73 -6.56
N PRO A 28 10.07 -13.04 -6.30
CA PRO A 28 9.91 -13.58 -4.96
C PRO A 28 10.91 -12.99 -3.97
N ARG A 29 10.46 -12.80 -2.74
CA ARG A 29 11.24 -12.34 -1.58
C ARG A 29 12.69 -12.85 -1.61
N PHE A 30 13.65 -11.93 -1.62
CA PHE A 30 14.93 -12.20 -0.97
C PHE A 30 14.62 -12.28 0.53
N THR A 31 14.60 -13.51 1.06
CA THR A 31 14.07 -13.90 2.38
C THR A 31 14.80 -13.32 3.59
N ARG A 32 15.63 -12.28 3.42
CA ARG A 32 16.48 -11.71 4.47
C ARG A 32 16.44 -10.17 4.57
N GLU A 33 15.79 -9.47 3.64
CA GLU A 33 15.73 -8.00 3.65
C GLU A 33 14.49 -7.51 4.43
N PRO A 34 14.60 -6.45 5.26
CA PRO A 34 13.43 -5.81 5.84
C PRO A 34 12.47 -5.32 4.75
N ILE A 35 11.19 -5.56 4.95
CA ILE A 35 10.13 -5.24 4.01
C ILE A 35 10.10 -3.76 3.59
N SER A 36 10.42 -2.85 4.52
CA SER A 36 10.50 -1.41 4.27
C SER A 36 11.64 -1.07 3.30
N THR A 37 12.79 -1.74 3.40
CA THR A 37 13.91 -1.59 2.47
C THR A 37 13.54 -2.12 1.09
N TRP A 38 12.86 -3.27 1.04
CA TRP A 38 12.37 -3.84 -0.20
C TRP A 38 11.32 -2.96 -0.88
N ILE A 39 10.38 -2.38 -0.15
CA ILE A 39 9.38 -1.42 -0.66
C ILE A 39 10.05 -0.17 -1.24
N LYS A 40 11.03 0.40 -0.55
CA LYS A 40 11.82 1.53 -1.06
C LYS A 40 12.57 1.18 -2.36
N ARG A 41 13.06 -0.06 -2.48
CA ARG A 41 13.73 -0.54 -3.72
C ARG A 41 12.76 -0.83 -4.85
N LEU A 42 11.53 -1.24 -4.54
CA LEU A 42 10.52 -1.54 -5.55
C LEU A 42 10.06 -0.29 -6.30
N LEU A 43 10.06 0.86 -5.62
CA LEU A 43 9.62 2.12 -6.21
C LEU A 43 10.45 3.31 -5.73
N PRO A 44 11.74 3.39 -6.09
CA PRO A 44 12.57 4.56 -5.78
C PRO A 44 11.98 5.87 -6.35
N ASP A 45 11.12 5.77 -7.38
CA ASP A 45 10.42 6.90 -7.98
C ASP A 45 9.00 7.12 -7.43
N ALA A 46 8.40 6.17 -6.68
CA ALA A 46 7.06 6.40 -6.13
C ALA A 46 7.12 7.10 -4.78
N PHE A 47 8.13 6.82 -3.96
CA PHE A 47 8.31 7.49 -2.68
C PHE A 47 9.70 8.10 -2.60
N ASP A 48 9.75 9.42 -2.52
CA ASP A 48 10.95 10.18 -2.19
C ASP A 48 10.95 10.61 -0.71
N GLU A 49 10.15 9.94 0.12
CA GLU A 49 9.96 10.19 1.55
C GLU A 49 9.82 8.88 2.35
N PRO A 50 9.87 8.92 3.71
CA PRO A 50 9.52 7.78 4.54
C PRO A 50 8.12 7.23 4.24
N VAL A 51 7.96 5.92 4.35
CA VAL A 51 6.69 5.24 4.13
C VAL A 51 6.09 4.78 5.46
N GLU A 52 4.79 4.99 5.61
CA GLU A 52 3.98 4.46 6.68
C GLU A 52 3.26 3.19 6.21
N HIS A 53 3.18 2.19 7.08
CA HIS A 53 2.35 1.00 6.88
C HIS A 53 0.96 1.24 7.47
N VAL A 54 -0.07 0.91 6.70
CA VAL A 54 -1.47 0.93 7.16
C VAL A 54 -2.17 -0.38 6.81
N ALA A 55 -2.91 -0.92 7.79
CA ALA A 55 -3.82 -2.03 7.54
C ALA A 55 -5.09 -1.52 6.85
N VAL A 56 -5.53 -2.20 5.79
CA VAL A 56 -6.70 -1.82 5.00
C VAL A 56 -7.61 -3.00 4.71
N LEU A 57 -8.79 -2.69 4.17
CA LEU A 57 -9.79 -3.65 3.73
C LEU A 57 -9.94 -3.48 2.22
N TYR A 58 -9.57 -4.50 1.48
CA TYR A 58 -9.60 -4.50 0.03
C TYR A 58 -10.30 -5.77 -0.44
N GLU A 59 -11.34 -5.62 -1.27
CA GLU A 59 -12.18 -6.74 -1.73
C GLU A 59 -12.73 -7.61 -0.58
N GLY A 60 -13.07 -6.98 0.55
CA GLY A 60 -13.62 -7.66 1.73
C GLY A 60 -12.59 -8.33 2.64
N GLU A 61 -11.31 -8.26 2.29
CA GLU A 61 -10.24 -8.95 2.99
C GLU A 61 -9.22 -7.97 3.59
N ARG A 62 -8.64 -8.32 4.74
CA ARG A 62 -7.57 -7.51 5.35
C ARG A 62 -6.31 -7.60 4.50
N ARG A 63 -5.74 -6.44 4.16
CA ARG A 63 -4.51 -6.30 3.36
C ARG A 63 -3.60 -5.22 3.94
N ASP A 64 -2.38 -5.17 3.41
CA ASP A 64 -1.40 -4.15 3.76
C ASP A 64 -1.28 -3.11 2.64
N MET A 65 -1.27 -1.85 3.03
CA MET A 65 -0.99 -0.73 2.14
C MET A 65 0.13 0.13 2.75
N PHE A 66 0.98 0.68 1.88
CA PHE A 66 2.05 1.59 2.26
C PHE A 66 1.79 2.93 1.61
N VAL A 67 1.95 3.99 2.39
CA VAL A 67 1.67 5.38 2.00
C VAL A 67 2.84 6.26 2.40
N GLY A 68 2.92 7.45 1.82
CA GLY A 68 3.93 8.42 2.22
C GLY A 68 3.60 9.02 3.59
N GLU A 69 4.54 8.94 4.54
CA GLU A 69 4.33 9.41 5.93
C GLU A 69 4.17 10.93 6.00
N THR A 70 4.90 11.66 5.14
CA THR A 70 4.95 13.12 5.19
C THR A 70 4.19 13.82 4.06
N SER A 71 3.52 13.07 3.18
CA SER A 71 2.74 13.62 2.05
C SER A 71 1.62 14.57 2.48
N ASN A 72 1.10 14.43 3.71
CA ASN A 72 0.07 15.30 4.27
C ASN A 72 0.61 16.63 4.83
N ILE A 73 1.94 16.82 4.92
CA ILE A 73 2.56 18.00 5.56
C ILE A 73 3.69 18.64 4.72
N ASN A 74 4.21 17.95 3.71
CA ASN A 74 5.34 18.39 2.87
C ASN A 74 4.93 19.27 1.67
N GLY A 75 3.69 19.80 1.64
CA GLY A 75 3.17 20.59 0.53
C GLY A 75 2.68 19.76 -0.66
N ARG A 76 2.74 18.43 -0.61
CA ARG A 76 2.24 17.50 -1.65
C ARG A 76 0.87 16.94 -1.29
N HIS A 77 -0.06 17.82 -0.94
CA HIS A 77 -1.45 17.53 -0.59
C HIS A 77 -2.31 17.06 -1.79
N ILE A 78 -1.72 16.35 -2.74
CA ILE A 78 -2.47 15.70 -3.80
C ILE A 78 -3.14 14.48 -3.16
N ARG A 79 -4.42 14.65 -2.82
CA ARG A 79 -5.25 13.61 -2.24
C ARG A 79 -5.36 12.43 -3.20
N ASN A 80 -5.04 11.24 -2.71
CA ASN A 80 -5.26 9.98 -3.40
C ASN A 80 -6.64 9.44 -3.01
N VAL A 81 -7.64 9.76 -3.83
CA VAL A 81 -9.05 9.41 -3.55
C VAL A 81 -9.21 7.90 -3.39
N ARG A 82 -8.63 7.11 -4.30
CA ARG A 82 -8.74 5.65 -4.32
C ARG A 82 -8.10 5.00 -3.08
N ALA A 83 -6.88 5.43 -2.71
CA ALA A 83 -6.24 4.92 -1.49
C ALA A 83 -6.99 5.37 -0.22
N THR A 84 -7.54 6.59 -0.21
CA THR A 84 -8.34 7.10 0.90
C THR A 84 -9.61 6.28 1.11
N GLU A 85 -10.32 5.92 0.04
CA GLU A 85 -11.52 5.06 0.11
C GLU A 85 -11.20 3.69 0.69
N ILE A 86 -10.13 3.05 0.22
CA ILE A 86 -9.67 1.75 0.72
C ILE A 86 -9.33 1.83 2.22
N TYR A 87 -8.62 2.89 2.63
CA TYR A 87 -8.27 3.13 4.02
C TYR A 87 -9.51 3.38 4.91
N ARG A 88 -10.41 4.26 4.48
CA ARG A 88 -11.63 4.58 5.23
C ARG A 88 -12.56 3.39 5.36
N ASN A 89 -12.71 2.57 4.32
CA ASN A 89 -13.53 1.34 4.36
C ASN A 89 -13.08 0.39 5.48
N ASN A 90 -11.77 0.23 5.67
CA ASN A 90 -11.24 -0.54 6.79
C ASN A 90 -11.63 0.05 8.15
N MET A 91 -11.40 1.35 8.32
CA MET A 91 -11.67 2.04 9.57
C MET A 91 -13.15 2.00 9.93
N MET A 92 -14.04 2.22 8.95
CA MET A 92 -15.49 2.14 9.12
C MET A 92 -15.96 0.72 9.46
N THR A 93 -15.34 -0.30 8.88
CA THR A 93 -15.66 -1.70 9.21
C THR A 93 -15.26 -2.05 10.65
N GLN A 94 -14.11 -1.53 11.11
CA GLN A 94 -13.63 -1.75 12.47
C GLN A 94 -14.30 -0.84 13.51
N ARG A 95 -14.77 0.34 13.09
CA ARG A 95 -15.36 1.38 13.95
C ARG A 95 -16.58 2.00 13.25
N PRO A 96 -17.74 1.32 13.21
CA PRO A 96 -18.90 1.76 12.43
C PRO A 96 -19.52 3.10 12.84
N ALA A 97 -19.24 3.56 14.07
CA ALA A 97 -19.76 4.82 14.60
C ALA A 97 -18.86 6.03 14.30
N MET A 98 -17.70 5.82 13.68
CA MET A 98 -16.78 6.91 13.30
C MET A 98 -17.32 7.65 12.07
N ASP A 99 -17.17 8.96 12.02
CA ASP A 99 -17.44 9.71 10.78
C ASP A 99 -16.25 9.50 9.82
N PRO A 100 -16.46 8.99 8.60
CA PRO A 100 -15.37 8.79 7.64
C PRO A 100 -14.66 10.10 7.27
N GLU A 101 -15.29 11.26 7.40
CA GLU A 101 -14.66 12.55 7.11
C GLU A 101 -13.75 13.06 8.23
N GLU A 102 -13.83 12.48 9.44
CA GLU A 102 -12.86 12.75 10.52
C GLU A 102 -11.52 12.05 10.27
N LEU A 103 -11.47 11.07 9.36
CA LEU A 103 -10.23 10.36 9.03
C LEU A 103 -9.38 11.17 8.04
N PRO A 104 -8.07 11.31 8.32
CA PRO A 104 -7.17 12.02 7.43
C PRO A 104 -7.14 11.34 6.05
N PRO A 105 -7.07 12.11 4.96
CA PRO A 105 -6.90 11.54 3.64
C PRO A 105 -5.50 10.93 3.50
N ILE A 106 -5.39 9.95 2.59
CA ILE A 106 -4.09 9.56 2.05
C ILE A 106 -3.70 10.57 0.97
N CYS A 107 -2.56 11.23 1.12
CA CYS A 107 -1.95 12.05 0.08
C CYS A 107 -0.76 11.33 -0.55
N GLY A 108 -0.47 11.65 -1.81
CA GLY A 108 0.61 11.00 -2.54
C GLY A 108 0.26 9.58 -3.03
N PRO A 109 1.21 8.89 -3.67
CA PRO A 109 1.00 7.53 -4.11
C PRO A 109 0.84 6.56 -2.94
N ALA A 110 0.23 5.41 -3.21
CA ALA A 110 0.12 4.30 -2.27
C ALA A 110 0.49 2.99 -2.97
N ILE A 111 1.01 2.03 -2.20
CA ILE A 111 1.24 0.66 -2.67
C ILE A 111 0.36 -0.28 -1.87
N LEU A 112 -0.57 -0.96 -2.55
CA LEU A 112 -1.40 -1.99 -1.96
C LEU A 112 -0.86 -3.37 -2.31
N PHE A 113 -0.89 -4.29 -1.35
CA PHE A 113 -0.62 -5.72 -1.55
C PHE A 113 -1.94 -6.49 -1.53
N PRO A 114 -2.58 -6.71 -2.69
CA PRO A 114 -3.95 -7.20 -2.76
C PRO A 114 -4.07 -8.70 -2.49
N ASP A 115 -2.98 -9.46 -2.58
CA ASP A 115 -3.02 -10.93 -2.49
C ASP A 115 -2.40 -11.46 -1.17
N GLU A 116 -1.66 -10.63 -0.44
CA GLU A 116 -0.87 -11.07 0.71
C GLU A 116 -0.80 -10.02 1.83
N ILE A 117 -0.75 -10.49 3.08
CA ILE A 117 -0.31 -9.69 4.23
C ILE A 117 1.20 -9.85 4.33
N ILE A 118 1.92 -8.78 4.03
CA ILE A 118 3.36 -8.81 3.87
C ILE A 118 4.07 -8.28 5.14
N TRP A 119 3.43 -7.42 5.92
CA TRP A 119 3.94 -6.86 7.17
C TRP A 119 3.68 -7.84 8.33
N LYS A 120 4.74 -8.47 8.83
CA LYS A 120 4.71 -9.48 9.90
C LYS A 120 5.80 -9.21 10.93
#